data_AF-A0A433IDQ4-F1
#
_entry.id   AF-A0A433IDQ4-F1
#
_cell.length_a   1.000
_cell.length_b   1.000
_cell.length_c   1.000
_cell.angle_alpha   90.00
_cell.angle_beta   90.00
_cell.angle_gamma   90.00
#
_symmetry.space_group_name_H-M   'P 1'
#
loop_
_entity.id
_entity.type
_entity.pdbx_description
1 polymer ?
#
loop_
_entity_poly.entity_id
_entity_poly.type
_entity_poly.pdbx_seq_one_letter_code
_entity_poly.pdbx_strand_id
1 'polypeptide(L)'
;MEAPTSLDVPVLPARGPEDLLAYVGHALGRLPEGSLVLLTLRDGRLRAVVRVDLPPEEVDVGAWACAVAEVCRRDAAADATLCLAQI
;
A
#
# COMPACT_ATOMS: atom_id res chain seq x y z
N MET A 1 -7.86 18.41 32.16
CA MET A 1 -6.76 18.22 31.20
C MET A 1 -7.42 17.83 29.89
N GLU A 2 -7.82 18.82 29.09
CA GLU A 2 -8.40 18.59 27.77
C GLU A 2 -7.32 18.04 26.85
N ALA A 3 -7.63 16.93 26.16
CA ALA A 3 -6.79 16.38 25.12
C ALA A 3 -6.64 17.43 24.00
N PRO A 4 -5.46 17.58 23.37
CA PRO A 4 -5.27 18.54 22.31
C PRO A 4 -6.28 18.27 21.19
N THR A 5 -7.11 19.28 20.91
CA THR A 5 -8.05 19.31 19.77
C THR A 5 -7.26 18.98 18.52
N SER A 6 -7.70 17.92 17.84
CA SER A 6 -7.11 17.43 16.59
C SER A 6 -6.76 18.62 15.70
N LEU A 7 -5.49 18.77 15.33
CA LEU A 7 -5.12 19.68 14.25
C LEU A 7 -5.99 19.28 13.05
N ASP A 8 -6.64 20.26 12.42
CA ASP A 8 -7.37 20.06 11.16
C ASP A 8 -6.34 19.67 10.08
N VAL A 9 -5.95 18.40 10.09
CA VAL A 9 -5.07 17.84 9.06
C VAL A 9 -5.89 17.86 7.78
N PRO A 10 -5.46 18.60 6.75
CA PRO A 10 -6.21 18.66 5.50
C PRO A 10 -6.34 17.24 4.94
N VAL A 11 -7.59 16.82 4.75
CA VAL A 11 -7.90 15.56 4.07
C VAL A 11 -7.76 15.82 2.57
N LEU A 12 -6.78 15.18 1.95
CA LEU A 12 -6.58 15.20 0.51
C LEU A 12 -7.19 13.91 -0.07
N PRO A 13 -8.44 13.94 -0.56
CA PRO A 13 -9.06 12.75 -1.12
C PRO A 13 -8.42 12.38 -2.45
N ALA A 14 -8.11 11.11 -2.63
CA ALA A 14 -7.87 10.56 -3.97
C ALA A 14 -9.20 10.54 -4.74
N ARG A 15 -9.19 11.07 -5.96
CA ARG A 15 -10.34 11.15 -6.86
C ARG A 15 -10.39 9.99 -7.85
N GLY A 16 -9.26 9.31 -8.04
CA GLY A 16 -9.12 8.17 -8.92
C GLY A 16 -7.81 7.42 -8.71
N PRO A 17 -7.60 6.31 -9.46
CA PRO A 17 -6.37 5.52 -9.44
C PRO A 17 -5.08 6.33 -9.70
N GLU A 18 -5.17 7.37 -10.54
CA GLU A 18 -4.06 8.25 -10.89
C GLU A 18 -3.48 8.99 -9.68
N ASP A 19 -4.31 9.39 -8.72
CA ASP A 19 -3.87 10.07 -7.49
C ASP A 19 -3.11 9.09 -6.58
N LEU A 20 -3.53 7.83 -6.56
CA LEU A 20 -2.88 6.77 -5.80
C LEU A 20 -1.52 6.42 -6.41
N LEU A 21 -1.45 6.34 -7.74
CA LEU A 21 -0.19 6.13 -8.47
C LEU A 21 0.78 7.30 -8.26
N ALA A 22 0.30 8.54 -8.34
CA ALA A 22 1.08 9.74 -8.09
C ALA A 22 1.61 9.78 -6.65
N TYR A 23 0.76 9.42 -5.67
CA TYR A 23 1.16 9.28 -4.28
C TYR A 23 2.29 8.25 -4.12
N VAL A 24 2.17 7.07 -4.73
CA VAL A 24 3.20 6.03 -4.65
C VAL A 24 4.52 6.50 -5.25
N GLY A 25 4.49 7.12 -6.41
CA GLY A 25 5.69 7.71 -7.03
C GLY A 25 6.31 8.81 -6.17
N HIS A 26 5.50 9.61 -5.49
CA HIS A 26 5.97 10.65 -4.57
C HIS A 26 6.54 10.07 -3.27
N ALA A 27 5.85 9.13 -2.63
CA ALA A 27 6.16 8.60 -1.31
C ALA A 27 7.29 7.55 -1.34
N LEU A 28 7.33 6.71 -2.38
CA LEU A 28 8.31 5.62 -2.52
C LEU A 28 9.41 5.95 -3.54
N GLY A 29 9.29 7.06 -4.27
CA GLY A 29 10.20 7.42 -5.35
C GLY A 29 10.01 6.55 -6.59
N ARG A 30 11.11 6.27 -7.31
CA ARG A 30 11.08 5.41 -8.50
C ARG A 30 10.64 4.00 -8.10
N LEU A 31 9.55 3.53 -8.71
CA LEU A 31 9.13 2.15 -8.64
C LEU A 31 9.88 1.32 -9.71
N PRO A 32 10.76 0.39 -9.32
CA PRO A 32 11.49 -0.44 -10.28
C PRO A 32 10.54 -1.36 -11.06
N GLU A 33 10.93 -1.70 -12.29
CA GLU A 33 10.30 -2.80 -13.03
C GLU A 33 10.46 -4.11 -12.25
N GLY A 34 9.45 -4.98 -12.30
CA GLY A 34 9.44 -6.20 -11.52
C GLY A 34 9.14 -5.99 -10.04
N SER A 35 8.32 -4.99 -9.68
CA SER A 35 7.95 -4.74 -8.28
C SER A 35 6.45 -4.63 -8.06
N LEU A 36 6.01 -4.94 -6.83
CA LEU A 36 4.64 -4.84 -6.37
C LEU A 36 4.58 -3.95 -5.13
N VAL A 37 3.73 -2.93 -5.16
CA VAL A 37 3.40 -2.10 -3.99
C VAL A 37 2.05 -2.53 -3.45
N LEU A 38 1.98 -2.65 -2.12
CA LEU A 38 0.77 -2.97 -1.38
C LEU A 38 0.50 -1.86 -0.39
N LEU A 39 -0.71 -1.31 -0.47
CA LEU A 39 -1.22 -0.30 0.44
C LEU A 39 -2.43 -0.85 1.16
N THR A 40 -2.38 -0.90 2.48
CA THR A 40 -3.55 -1.21 3.29
C THR A 40 -4.39 0.05 3.51
N LEU A 41 -5.71 -0.13 3.57
CA LEU A 41 -6.65 0.96 3.81
C LEU A 41 -7.54 0.64 5.01
N ARG A 42 -8.02 1.69 5.66
CA ARG A 42 -9.13 1.63 6.62
C ARG A 42 -9.99 2.86 6.48
N ASP A 43 -11.31 2.69 6.29
CA ASP A 43 -12.27 3.78 6.18
C ASP A 43 -11.84 4.81 5.11
N GLY A 44 -11.29 4.32 3.99
CA GLY A 44 -10.79 5.13 2.87
C GLY A 44 -9.46 5.87 3.12
N ARG A 45 -8.77 5.59 4.23
CA ARG A 45 -7.47 6.18 4.58
C ARG A 45 -6.32 5.19 4.37
N LEU A 46 -5.23 5.66 3.76
CA LEU A 46 -4.01 4.88 3.59
C LEU A 46 -3.36 4.59 4.94
N ARG A 47 -2.82 3.37 5.07
CA ARG A 47 -2.11 2.91 6.27
C ARG A 47 -0.74 2.35 5.91
N ALA A 48 -0.48 1.07 6.16
CA ALA A 48 0.81 0.47 5.88
C ALA A 48 1.07 0.40 4.37
N VAL A 49 2.31 0.71 3.99
CA VAL A 49 2.82 0.66 2.62
C VAL A 49 4.02 -0.27 2.60
N VAL A 50 3.99 -1.30 1.75
CA VAL A 50 5.14 -2.18 1.51
C VAL A 50 5.39 -2.30 0.01
N ARG A 51 6.66 -2.28 -0.38
CA ARG A 51 7.11 -2.65 -1.73
C ARG A 51 7.84 -3.98 -1.62
N VAL A 52 7.51 -4.91 -2.50
CA VAL A 52 8.20 -6.18 -2.65
C VAL A 52 8.63 -6.35 -4.11
N ASP A 53 9.72 -7.08 -4.33
CA ASP A 53 10.12 -7.49 -5.67
C ASP A 53 9.24 -8.67 -6.10
N LEU A 54 8.90 -8.72 -7.39
CA LEU A 54 8.19 -9.85 -7.98
C LEU A 54 9.06 -11.11 -7.87
N PRO A 55 8.44 -12.30 -7.71
CA PRO A 55 9.21 -13.52 -7.59
C PRO A 55 9.95 -13.79 -8.91
N PRO A 56 11.22 -14.27 -8.84
CA PRO A 56 11.89 -14.79 -10.03
C PRO A 56 11.16 -16.06 -10.52
N GLU A 57 11.40 -16.45 -11.78
CA GLU A 57 10.66 -17.52 -12.46
C GLU A 57 10.72 -18.87 -11.73
N GLU A 58 11.80 -19.13 -10.96
CA GLU A 58 12.02 -20.39 -10.24
C GLU A 58 11.26 -20.49 -8.90
N VAL A 59 10.57 -19.43 -8.48
CA VAL A 59 9.82 -19.41 -7.21
C VAL A 59 8.37 -19.83 -7.43
N ASP A 60 7.84 -20.62 -6.50
CA ASP A 60 6.40 -20.89 -6.43
C ASP A 60 5.64 -19.58 -6.19
N VAL A 61 5.02 -19.07 -7.26
CA VAL A 61 4.25 -17.83 -7.27
C VAL A 61 3.09 -17.87 -6.27
N GLY A 62 2.47 -19.03 -6.06
CA GLY A 62 1.38 -19.19 -5.09
C GLY A 62 1.88 -19.04 -3.66
N ALA A 63 2.99 -19.72 -3.33
CA ALA A 63 3.63 -19.59 -2.02
C ALA A 63 4.11 -18.16 -1.76
N TRP A 64 4.72 -17.51 -2.76
CA TRP A 64 5.12 -16.10 -2.70
C TRP A 64 3.92 -15.19 -2.46
N ALA A 65 2.84 -15.34 -3.24
CA ALA A 65 1.64 -14.54 -3.10
C ALA A 65 0.99 -14.71 -1.73
N CYS A 66 0.97 -15.94 -1.18
CA CYS A 66 0.51 -16.20 0.18
C CYS A 66 1.36 -15.46 1.22
N ALA A 67 2.69 -15.52 1.10
CA ALA A 67 3.61 -14.84 2.01
C ALA A 67 3.47 -13.31 1.95
N VAL A 68 3.29 -12.77 0.76
CA VAL A 68 3.03 -11.34 0.54
C VAL A 68 1.67 -10.92 1.12
N ALA A 69 0.63 -11.73 0.93
CA ALA A 69 -0.68 -11.48 1.53
C ALA A 69 -0.67 -11.52 3.06
N GLU A 70 0.17 -12.35 3.68
CA GLU A 70 0.40 -12.34 5.14
C GLU A 70 0.95 -11.00 5.63
N VAL A 71 1.77 -10.31 4.83
CA VAL A 71 2.26 -8.96 5.19
C VAL A 71 1.08 -8.01 5.34
N CYS A 72 0.12 -8.05 4.42
CA CYS A 72 -1.09 -7.23 4.51
C CYS A 72 -1.97 -7.64 5.70
N ARG A 73 -2.12 -8.95 5.97
CA ARG A 73 -2.92 -9.46 7.10
C ARG A 73 -2.39 -9.03 8.47
N ARG A 74 -1.10 -8.68 8.58
CA ARG A 74 -0.55 -8.12 9.83
C ARG A 74 -1.17 -6.77 10.19
N ASP A 75 -1.71 -6.03 9.22
CA ASP A 75 -2.56 -4.90 9.52
C ASP A 75 -4.01 -5.35 9.77
N ALA A 76 -4.26 -5.88 10.97
CA ALA A 76 -5.56 -6.46 11.36
C ALA A 76 -6.73 -5.46 11.34
N ALA A 77 -6.44 -4.16 11.31
CA ALA A 77 -7.45 -3.11 11.22
C ALA A 77 -7.70 -2.63 9.78
N ALA A 78 -6.99 -3.17 8.78
CA ALA A 78 -7.26 -2.89 7.39
C ALA A 78 -8.58 -3.52 6.93
N ASP A 79 -9.35 -2.79 6.12
CA ASP A 79 -10.57 -3.28 5.47
C ASP A 79 -10.39 -3.52 3.96
N ALA A 80 -9.30 -3.02 3.38
CA ALA A 80 -8.94 -3.24 2.00
C ALA A 80 -7.42 -3.17 1.79
N THR A 81 -6.98 -3.74 0.66
CA THR A 81 -5.60 -3.63 0.16
C THR A 81 -5.63 -3.24 -1.31
N LEU A 82 -4.85 -2.23 -1.67
CA LEU A 82 -4.56 -1.87 -3.05
C LEU A 82 -3.22 -2.50 -3.46
N CYS A 83 -3.21 -3.14 -4.63
CA CYS A 83 -2.03 -3.75 -5.24
C CYS A 83 -1.66 -2.98 -6.52
N LEU A 84 -0.42 -2.51 -6.61
CA LEU A 84 0.09 -1.80 -7.79
C LEU A 84 1.33 -2.53 -8.30
N ALA A 85 1.19 -3.20 -9.44
CA ALA A 85 2.27 -3.92 -10.09
C ALA A 85 2.95 -3.02 -11.12
N GLN A 86 4.28 -2.96 -11.07
CA GLN A 86 5.11 -2.44 -12.14
C GLN A 86 5.77 -3.63 -12.83
N ILE A 87 5.26 -3.95 -14.01
CA ILE A 87 5.71 -5.05 -14.87
C ILE A 87 6.26 -4.51 -16.19
#